data_AF-A0AAE3J0E3-F1
#
_entry.id   AF-A0AAE3J0E3-F1
#
_cell.length_a   1.000
_cell.length_b   1.000
_cell.length_c   1.000
_cell.angle_alpha   90.00
_cell.angle_beta   90.00
_cell.angle_gamma   90.00
#
_symmetry.space_group_name_H-M   'P 1'
#
loop_
_entity.id
_entity.type
_entity.pdbx_description
1 polymer ?
#
loop_
_entity_poly.entity_id
_entity_poly.type
_entity_poly.pdbx_seq_one_letter_code
_entity_poly.pdbx_strand_id
1 'polypeptide(L)' 'MNASQLLNMIIRIIVRRMINGGINKGIDLAARGRQNPDQPLTPEEKAKQNARAKDMRQKSRLFRRMGRF' A
#
# COMPACT_ATOMS: atom_id res chain seq x y z
N MET A 1 8.11 31.89 -15.22
CA MET A 1 8.04 30.43 -14.98
C MET A 1 9.29 30.04 -14.22
N ASN A 2 9.16 29.70 -12.94
CA ASN A 2 10.32 29.51 -12.08
C ASN A 2 10.79 28.06 -12.19
N ALA A 3 12.04 27.85 -12.59
CA ALA A 3 12.67 26.52 -12.61
C ALA A 3 12.51 25.78 -11.27
N SER A 4 12.45 26.53 -10.16
CA SER A 4 12.17 26.02 -8.82
C SER A 4 10.77 25.39 -8.69
N GLN A 5 9.75 25.92 -9.37
CA GLN A 5 8.39 25.34 -9.35
C GLN A 5 8.34 24.04 -10.16
N LEU A 6 9.07 23.96 -11.27
CA LEU A 6 9.19 22.75 -12.08
C LEU A 6 9.87 21.63 -11.29
N LEU A 7 10.98 21.94 -10.61
CA LEU A 7 11.70 21.00 -9.77
C LEU A 7 10.82 20.48 -8.62
N ASN A 8 10.10 21.38 -7.94
CA ASN A 8 9.17 21.03 -6.87
C ASN A 8 8.02 20.13 -7.36
N MET A 9 7.55 20.33 -8.59
CA MET A 9 6.56 19.46 -9.22
C MET A 9 7.12 18.07 -9.48
N ILE A 10 8.31 17.98 -10.09
CA ILE A 10 8.96 16.71 -10.44
C ILE A 10 9.23 15.89 -9.19
N ILE A 11 9.83 16.49 -8.16
CA ILE A 11 10.10 15.80 -6.88
C ILE A 11 8.80 15.28 -6.27
N ARG A 12 7.74 16.09 -6.23
CA ARG A 12 6.43 15.64 -5.72
C ARG A 12 5.84 14.50 -6.52
N ILE A 13 5.96 14.50 -7.84
CA ILE A 13 5.45 13.43 -8.70
C ILE A 13 6.23 12.14 -8.45
N ILE A 14 7.56 12.21 -8.34
CA ILE A 14 8.42 11.06 -8.05
C ILE A 14 8.08 10.49 -6.67
N VAL A 15 8.06 11.33 -5.63
CA VAL A 15 7.72 10.92 -4.26
C VAL A 15 6.31 10.32 -4.21
N ARG A 16 5.32 10.94 -4.86
CA ARG A 16 3.94 10.43 -4.91
C ARG A 16 3.86 9.07 -5.60
N ARG A 17 4.60 8.88 -6.70
CA ARG A 17 4.65 7.57 -7.41
C ARG A 17 5.41 6.52 -6.60
N MET A 18 6.49 6.90 -5.93
CA MET A 18 7.28 5.99 -5.07
C MET A 18 6.52 5.58 -3.81
N ILE A 19 5.79 6.49 -3.16
CA ILE A 19 5.00 6.15 -1.98
C ILE A 19 3.80 5.29 -2.40
N ASN A 20 3.04 5.71 -3.42
CA ASN A 20 1.85 4.97 -3.86
C ASN A 20 2.18 3.62 -4.51
N GLY A 21 3.30 3.53 -5.23
CA GLY A 21 3.72 2.32 -5.92
C GLY A 21 4.70 1.47 -5.11
N GLY A 22 5.68 2.09 -4.46
CA GLY A 22 6.80 1.42 -3.79
C GLY A 22 6.47 0.86 -2.41
N ILE A 23 5.57 1.47 -1.64
CA ILE A 23 5.13 0.86 -0.37
C ILE A 23 4.23 -0.34 -0.64
N ASN A 24 3.28 -0.21 -1.56
CA ASN A 24 2.40 -1.33 -1.92
C ASN A 24 3.17 -2.49 -2.57
N LYS A 25 4.08 -2.21 -3.53
CA LYS A 25 4.93 -3.25 -4.12
C LYS A 25 5.97 -3.78 -3.13
N GLY A 26 6.53 -2.95 -2.26
CA GLY A 26 7.50 -3.37 -1.25
C GLY A 26 6.87 -4.28 -0.20
N ILE A 27 5.67 -3.96 0.27
CA ILE A 27 4.89 -4.82 1.18
C ILE A 27 4.44 -6.09 0.46
N ASP A 28 3.95 -5.99 -0.78
CA ASP A 28 3.53 -7.16 -1.55
C ASP A 28 4.71 -8.09 -1.87
N LEU A 29 5.88 -7.55 -2.23
CA LEU A 29 7.11 -8.32 -2.45
C LEU A 29 7.68 -8.89 -1.15
N ALA A 30 7.64 -8.16 -0.05
CA ALA A 30 8.07 -8.66 1.26
C ALA A 30 7.11 -9.73 1.81
N ALA A 31 5.81 -9.59 1.55
CA ALA A 31 4.80 -10.57 1.90
C ALA A 31 4.89 -11.83 1.01
N ARG A 32 5.07 -11.65 -0.31
CA ARG A 32 5.26 -12.73 -1.29
C ARG A 32 6.60 -13.45 -1.14
N GLY A 33 7.67 -12.75 -0.75
CA GLY A 33 8.94 -13.37 -0.39
C GLY A 33 8.83 -14.32 0.81
N ARG A 34 7.75 -14.21 1.59
CA ARG A 34 7.39 -15.13 2.69
C ARG A 34 6.29 -16.14 2.33
N GLN A 35 5.58 -15.95 1.23
CA GLN A 35 4.43 -16.78 0.85
C GLN A 35 4.46 -17.02 -0.65
N ASN A 36 4.86 -18.22 -1.05
CA ASN A 36 4.86 -18.67 -2.44
C ASN A 36 3.48 -18.40 -3.07
N PRO A 37 3.38 -17.55 -4.11
CA PRO A 37 2.11 -17.18 -4.73
C PRO A 37 1.40 -18.36 -5.42
N ASP A 38 2.13 -19.45 -5.71
CA ASP A 38 1.62 -20.68 -6.34
C ASP A 38 1.20 -21.77 -5.35
N GLN A 39 1.33 -21.55 -4.04
CA GLN A 39 0.81 -22.52 -3.07
C GLN A 39 -0.68 -22.26 -2.80
N PRO A 40 -1.56 -23.26 -2.98
CA PRO A 40 -2.95 -23.14 -2.63
C PRO A 40 -3.05 -22.88 -1.13
N LEU A 41 -3.44 -21.65 -0.77
CA LEU A 41 -3.71 -21.25 0.62
C LEU A 41 -4.67 -22.27 1.24
N THR A 42 -4.25 -22.83 2.37
CA THR A 42 -5.10 -23.74 3.15
C THR A 42 -6.38 -23.00 3.61
N PRO A 43 -7.50 -23.70 3.84
CA PRO A 43 -8.75 -23.05 4.26
C PRO A 43 -8.59 -22.17 5.52
N GLU A 44 -7.71 -22.58 6.44
CA GLU A 44 -7.38 -21.79 7.64
C GLU A 44 -6.63 -20.50 7.34
N GLU A 45 -5.69 -20.53 6.39
CA GLU A 45 -4.95 -19.33 5.99
C GLU A 45 -5.84 -18.33 5.26
N LYS A 46 -6.81 -18.80 4.46
CA LYS A 46 -7.84 -17.94 3.86
C LYS A 46 -8.71 -17.27 4.91
N ALA A 47 -9.11 -17.99 5.96
CA ALA A 47 -9.87 -17.43 7.06
C ALA A 47 -9.09 -16.33 7.80
N LYS A 48 -7.80 -16.59 8.11
CA LYS A 48 -6.89 -15.60 8.73
C LYS A 48 -6.66 -14.38 7.84
N GLN A 49 -6.51 -14.57 6.52
CA GLN A 49 -6.35 -13.48 5.57
C GLN A 49 -7.63 -12.63 5.46
N ASN A 50 -8.81 -13.25 5.43
CA ASN A 50 -10.09 -12.55 5.44
C ASN A 50 -10.31 -11.73 6.72
N ALA A 51 -9.94 -12.27 7.89
CA ALA A 51 -10.01 -11.54 9.15
C ALA A 51 -9.09 -10.30 9.12
N ARG A 52 -7.84 -10.46 8.66
CA ARG A 52 -6.89 -9.35 8.49
C ARG A 52 -7.37 -8.31 7.48
N ALA A 53 -7.96 -8.75 6.37
CA ALA A 53 -8.50 -7.86 5.36
C ALA A 53 -9.69 -7.03 5.89
N LYS A 54 -10.58 -7.62 6.71
CA LYS A 54 -11.67 -6.90 7.37
C LYS A 54 -11.15 -5.83 8.33
N ASP A 55 -10.14 -6.14 9.13
CA ASP A 55 -9.50 -5.19 10.06
C ASP A 55 -8.82 -4.02 9.31
N MET A 56 -8.04 -4.33 8.26
CA MET A 56 -7.44 -3.28 7.41
C MET A 56 -8.48 -2.39 6.73
N ARG A 57 -9.63 -2.96 6.29
CA ARG A 57 -10.73 -2.18 5.71
C ARG A 57 -11.35 -1.22 6.71
N GLN A 58 -11.45 -1.59 7.98
CA GLN A 58 -11.95 -0.68 9.02
C GLN A 58 -10.94 0.42 9.33
N LYS A 59 -9.66 0.06 9.49
CA LYS A 59 -8.57 1.02 9.75
C LYS A 59 -8.39 2.02 8.60
N SER A 60 -8.44 1.55 7.36
CA SER A 60 -8.34 2.45 6.19
C SER A 60 -9.50 3.43 6.07
N ARG A 61 -10.72 3.05 6.47
CA ARG A 61 -11.87 3.98 6.53
C ARG A 61 -11.65 5.08 7.57
N LEU A 62 -11.07 4.74 8.73
CA LEU A 62 -10.73 5.70 9.77
C LEU A 62 -9.63 6.66 9.31
N PHE A 63 -8.56 6.13 8.71
CA PHE A 63 -7.46 6.92 8.12
C PHE A 63 -7.94 7.88 7.02
N ARG A 64 -8.86 7.43 6.14
CA ARG A 64 -9.47 8.28 5.10
C ARG A 64 -10.34 9.42 5.64
N ARG A 65 -10.84 9.30 6.88
CA ARG A 65 -11.57 10.37 7.58
C ARG A 65 -10.61 11.32 8.29
N MET A 66 -9.56 10.77 8.91
CA MET A 66 -8.51 11.55 9.60
C MET A 66 -7.72 12.45 8.64
N GLY A 67 -7.32 11.94 7.48
CA GLY A 67 -6.59 12.74 6.47
C GLY A 67 -7.45 13.70 5.66
N ARG A 68 -8.70 13.95 6.07
CA ARG A 68 -9.64 14.87 5.42
C ARG A 68 -9.84 16.18 6.19
N PHE A 69 -9.12 16.35 7.29
CA PHE A 69 -8.97 17.58 8.07
C PHE A 69 -7.52 18.06 7.96
#